data_AF-A0A372DPZ8-F1
#
_entry.id   AF-A0A372DPZ8-F1
#
_cell.length_a   1.000
_cell.length_b   1.000
_cell.length_c   1.000
_cell.angle_alpha   90.00
_cell.angle_beta   90.00
_cell.angle_gamma   90.00
#
_symmetry.space_group_name_H-M   'P 1'
#
loop_
_entity.id
_entity.type
_entity.pdbx_description
1 polymer ?
#
loop_
_entity_poly.entity_id
_entity_poly.type
_entity_poly.pdbx_seq_one_letter_code
_entity_poly.pdbx_strand_id
1 'polypeptide(L)' 'MAFFRQYVAPFLVVLIFAVALIAVSARIFLPNDLAAPAPIGAIDFPSPIAQQTTPSAPLPPSLSALVQGSAPDLDLSASL' A
#
# COMPACT_ATOMS: atom_id res chain seq x y z
N MET A 1 12.33 14.13 53.93
CA MET A 1 11.45 14.03 52.73
C MET A 1 12.18 14.18 51.38
N ALA A 2 13.44 14.61 51.32
CA ALA A 2 14.16 14.78 50.05
C ALA A 2 14.76 13.47 49.50
N PHE A 3 15.27 12.58 50.36
CA PHE A 3 15.96 11.35 49.97
C PHE A 3 15.15 10.44 49.03
N PHE A 4 13.88 10.20 49.36
CA PHE A 4 12.99 9.37 48.54
C PHE A 4 12.80 9.96 47.14
N ARG A 5 12.57 11.27 47.04
CA ARG A 5 12.35 11.93 45.75
C ARG A 5 13.63 12.16 44.96
N GLN A 6 14.77 12.24 45.62
CA GLN A 6 16.05 12.57 44.98
C GLN A 6 16.84 11.33 44.55
N TYR A 7 16.58 10.16 45.13
CA TYR A 7 17.25 8.91 44.76
C TYR A 7 16.28 7.82 44.31
N VAL A 8 15.20 7.58 45.06
CA VAL A 8 14.26 6.50 44.75
C VAL A 8 13.42 6.83 43.51
N ALA A 9 12.90 8.06 43.41
CA ALA A 9 12.12 8.48 42.25
C ALA A 9 12.93 8.44 40.92
N PRO A 10 14.14 9.03 40.81
CA PRO A 10 14.91 8.94 39.57
C PRO A 10 15.35 7.51 39.25
N PHE A 11 15.66 6.69 40.25
CA PHE A 11 15.95 5.27 40.03
C PHE A 11 14.73 4.52 39.46
N LEU A 12 13.54 4.73 40.03
CA LEU A 12 12.31 4.14 39.50
C LEU A 12 12.00 4.58 38.08
N VAL A 13 12.23 5.86 37.74
CA VAL A 13 12.04 6.35 36.37
C VAL A 13 12.92 5.58 35.40
N VAL A 14 14.21 5.40 35.73
CA VAL A 14 15.14 4.62 34.89
C VAL A 14 14.74 3.16 34.82
N LEU A 15 14.32 2.56 35.94
CA LEU A 15 13.88 1.17 36.00
C LEU A 15 12.64 0.93 35.12
N ILE A 16 11.61 1.77 35.27
CA ILE A 16 10.37 1.69 34.49
C ILE A 16 10.67 1.96 33.01
N PHE A 17 11.52 2.94 32.71
CA PHE A 17 11.96 3.22 31.34
C PHE A 17 12.66 2.01 30.71
N ALA A 18 13.59 1.38 31.42
CA ALA A 18 14.30 0.21 30.93
C ALA A 18 13.34 -0.97 30.67
N VAL A 19 12.41 -1.23 31.60
CA VAL A 19 11.38 -2.25 31.43
C VAL A 19 10.48 -1.92 30.23
N ALA A 20 10.04 -0.67 30.09
CA ALA A 20 9.23 -0.23 28.96
C ALA A 20 9.98 -0.37 27.63
N LEU A 21 11.27 -0.01 27.58
CA LEU A 21 12.11 -0.15 26.39
C LEU A 21 12.24 -1.63 25.98
N ILE A 22 12.46 -2.53 26.94
CA ILE A 22 12.53 -3.97 26.68
C ILE A 22 11.16 -4.51 26.24
N ALA A 23 10.07 -4.14 26.93
CA ALA A 23 8.73 -4.61 26.59
C ALA A 23 8.28 -4.15 25.20
N VAL A 24 8.54 -2.89 24.85
CA VAL A 24 8.20 -2.32 23.53
C VAL A 24 9.03 -2.96 22.43
N SER A 25 10.34 -3.16 22.65
CA SER A 25 11.20 -3.82 21.67
C SER A 25 10.85 -5.31 21.50
N ALA A 26 10.55 -6.02 22.60
CA ALA A 26 10.14 -7.42 22.55
C ALA A 26 8.77 -7.62 21.87
N ARG A 27 7.83 -6.68 22.03
CA ARG A 27 6.48 -6.77 21.45
C ARG A 27 6.50 -7.01 19.94
N ILE A 28 7.43 -6.38 19.21
CA ILE A 28 7.55 -6.50 17.74
C ILE A 28 7.92 -7.93 17.32
N PHE A 29 8.59 -8.68 18.20
CA PHE A 29 9.03 -10.05 17.95
C PHE A 29 8.12 -11.10 18.59
N LEU A 30 7.01 -10.71 19.20
CA LEU A 30 6.05 -11.70 19.72
C LEU A 30 5.38 -12.41 18.54
N PRO A 31 5.19 -13.74 18.60
CA PRO A 31 4.53 -14.49 17.53
C PRO A 31 3.20 -13.89 17.11
N ASN A 32 2.45 -13.32 18.06
CA ASN A 32 1.18 -12.65 17.81
C ASN A 32 1.30 -11.33 17.01
N ASP A 33 2.41 -10.58 17.14
CA ASP A 33 2.63 -9.33 16.38
C ASP A 33 2.98 -9.63 14.91
N LEU A 34 3.71 -10.71 14.66
CA LEU A 34 4.04 -11.20 13.31
C LEU A 34 3.01 -12.18 12.73
N ALA A 35 2.03 -12.63 13.52
CA ALA A 35 0.99 -13.56 13.09
C ALA A 35 -0.11 -12.89 12.26
N ALA A 36 -0.12 -11.56 12.15
CA ALA A 36 -0.98 -10.88 11.19
C ALA A 36 -0.55 -11.34 9.79
N PRO A 37 -1.38 -12.09 9.04
CA PRO A 37 -1.07 -12.45 7.68
C PRO A 37 -0.81 -11.15 6.92
N ALA A 38 0.28 -11.09 6.16
CA ALA A 38 0.51 -9.97 5.25
C ALA A 38 -0.78 -9.73 4.46
N PRO A 39 -1.17 -8.47 4.18
CA PRO A 39 -2.34 -8.19 3.36
C PRO A 39 -2.26 -8.96 2.04
N ILE A 40 -2.90 -10.12 2.01
CA ILE A 40 -3.28 -10.82 0.81
C ILE A 40 -4.54 -10.12 0.31
N GLY A 41 -4.40 -8.84 -0.02
CA GLY A 41 -5.24 -8.34 -1.08
C GLY A 41 -4.99 -9.30 -2.23
N ALA A 42 -6.06 -9.89 -2.77
CA ALA A 42 -6.06 -10.10 -4.19
C ALA A 42 -5.57 -8.75 -4.73
N ILE A 43 -4.35 -8.72 -5.25
CA ILE A 43 -4.04 -7.72 -6.23
C ILE A 43 -5.05 -8.09 -7.31
N ASP A 44 -6.23 -7.47 -7.25
CA ASP A 44 -7.04 -7.25 -8.42
C ASP A 44 -6.11 -6.40 -9.28
N PHE A 45 -5.18 -7.08 -9.97
CA PHE A 45 -4.78 -6.67 -11.28
C PHE A 45 -6.13 -6.47 -11.95
N PRO A 46 -6.51 -5.23 -12.30
CA PRO A 46 -7.77 -5.04 -12.98
C PRO A 46 -7.73 -5.97 -14.17
N SER A 47 -8.52 -7.05 -14.08
CA SER A 47 -8.84 -7.86 -15.24
C SER A 47 -9.45 -6.84 -16.20
N PRO A 48 -8.91 -6.63 -17.41
CA PRO A 48 -9.25 -5.46 -18.23
C PRO A 48 -10.72 -5.39 -18.71
N ILE A 49 -11.66 -6.13 -18.13
CA ILE A 49 -12.95 -6.41 -18.77
C ILE A 49 -14.18 -6.46 -17.86
N ALA A 50 -14.11 -6.07 -16.59
CA ALA A 50 -15.30 -6.08 -15.73
C ALA A 50 -15.49 -4.84 -14.85
N GLN A 51 -15.13 -3.65 -15.33
CA GLN A 51 -15.71 -2.41 -14.81
C GLN A 51 -15.62 -1.27 -15.82
N GLN A 52 -16.39 -1.37 -16.91
CA GLN A 52 -16.60 -0.24 -17.81
C GLN A 52 -18.09 0.05 -17.93
N THR A 53 -18.64 0.61 -16.87
CA THR A 53 -19.78 1.51 -16.94
C THR A 53 -19.31 2.89 -16.48
N THR A 54 -18.34 3.45 -17.19
CA THR A 54 -18.10 4.89 -17.19
C THR A 54 -19.10 5.52 -18.17
N PRO A 55 -19.94 6.49 -17.74
CA PRO A 55 -20.69 7.29 -18.69
C PRO A 55 -19.69 8.01 -19.59
N SER A 56 -19.81 7.77 -20.88
CA SER A 56 -18.95 8.27 -21.96
C SER A 56 -18.83 9.79 -21.92
N ALA A 57 -17.76 10.30 -21.29
CA ALA A 57 -17.29 11.64 -21.58
C ALA A 57 -16.72 11.61 -23.01
N PRO A 58 -17.13 12.52 -23.91
CA PRO A 58 -16.66 12.52 -25.28
C PRO A 58 -15.16 12.82 -25.29
N LEU A 59 -14.37 11.79 -25.59
CA LEU A 59 -12.92 11.90 -25.70
C LEU A 59 -12.57 12.75 -26.94
N PRO A 60 -11.58 13.65 -26.84
CA PRO A 60 -11.15 14.45 -27.98
C PRO A 60 -10.66 13.54 -29.11
N PRO A 61 -10.96 13.89 -30.37
CA PRO A 61 -10.76 13.02 -31.54
C PRO A 61 -9.32 12.55 -31.75
N SER A 62 -8.34 13.33 -31.25
CA SER A 62 -6.92 12.98 -31.28
C SER A 62 -6.57 11.72 -30.48
N LEU A 63 -7.34 11.37 -29.46
CA LEU A 63 -7.10 10.20 -28.61
C LEU A 63 -7.90 8.96 -29.05
N SER A 64 -8.97 9.16 -29.82
CA SER A 64 -9.77 8.08 -30.40
C SER A 64 -8.99 7.26 -31.44
N ALA A 65 -8.11 7.91 -32.21
CA ALA A 65 -7.28 7.25 -33.23
C ALA A 65 -6.26 6.26 -32.63
N LEU A 66 -5.75 6.54 -31.43
CA LEU A 66 -4.79 5.66 -30.74
C LEU A 66 -5.46 4.43 -30.13
N VAL A 67 -6.71 4.56 -29.69
CA VAL A 67 -7.54 3.47 -29.15
C VAL A 67 -8.07 2.57 -30.27
N GLN A 68 -8.46 3.14 -31.40
CA GLN A 68 -9.00 2.39 -32.54
C GLN A 68 -7.92 1.78 -33.44
N GLY A 69 -6.64 2.09 -33.21
CA GLY A 69 -5.54 1.54 -34.00
C GLY A 69 -5.68 1.91 -35.46
N SER A 70 -5.16 3.07 -35.85
CA SER A 70 -5.04 3.45 -37.26
C SER A 70 -4.35 2.34 -38.03
N ALA A 71 -5.07 1.60 -38.87
CA ALA A 71 -4.50 0.79 -39.94
C ALA A 71 -4.72 1.52 -41.28
N PRO A 72 -3.92 2.54 -41.62
CA PRO A 72 -4.05 3.23 -42.90
C PRO A 72 -3.22 2.58 -44.02
N ASP A 73 -2.84 1.29 -43.95
CA ASP A 73 -1.93 0.71 -44.94
C ASP A 73 -2.18 -0.79 -45.22
N LEU A 74 -3.41 -1.20 -45.56
CA LEU A 74 -3.66 -2.56 -46.10
C LEU A 74 -4.71 -2.60 -47.23
N ASP A 75 -4.80 -1.55 -48.05
CA ASP A 75 -5.59 -1.56 -49.30
C ASP A 75 -4.69 -1.74 -50.55
N LEU A 76 -3.64 -2.58 -50.41
CA LEU A 76 -2.74 -2.98 -51.50
C LEU A 76 -3.00 -4.42 -51.99
N SER A 77 -4.19 -4.99 -51.73
CA SER A 77 -4.59 -6.32 -52.23
C SER A 77 -5.67 -6.30 -53.31
N ALA A 78 -6.14 -5.12 -53.75
CA ALA A 78 -7.12 -4.98 -54.84
C ALA A 78 -6.48 -4.61 -56.19
N SER A 79 -5.27 -5.13 -56.46
CA SER A 79 -4.66 -5.08 -57.78
C SER A 79 -4.02 -6.43 -58.12
N LEU A 80 -4.85 -7.36 -58.60
CA LEU A 80 -4.57 -8.39 -59.61
C LEU A 80 -5.84 -9.22 -59.86
#